data_AF-A0AAV7RXS0-F1
#
_entry.id   AF-A0AAV7RXS0-F1
#
_cell.length_a   1.000
_cell.length_b   1.000
_cell.length_c   1.000
_cell.angle_alpha   90.00
_cell.angle_beta   90.00
_cell.angle_gamma   90.00
#
_symmetry.space_group_name_H-M   'P 1'
#
loop_
_entity.id
_entity.type
_entity.pdbx_description
1 polymer ?
#
loop_
_entity_poly.entity_id
_entity_poly.type
_entity_poly.pdbx_seq_one_letter_code
_entity_poly.pdbx_strand_id
1 'polypeptide(L)'
;MYPTSRIFWCYTPTHGANSRLDRFLLANDGSIDIRRVAYQVWFLSDHAPLLLECETHIPKPVIPLWRLRPGLMGDPENKQDLQGVLNGYFSTNWGAAMARGIEWEALKVVIRGESLSKTYGIRKRLDQELTQQENVLAALQRQTDNGDASDCLEVRGRIVELWDRLDNYVRRNYRQRLYRKGDRSGLCWLGSSGGSVPFLSSRYSVVLLVKRFWVSCR
;
A
#
# COMPACT_ATOMS: atom_id res chain seq x y z
N MET A 1 11.84 -18.08 13.78
CA MET A 1 10.54 -17.75 14.41
C MET A 1 9.76 -19.04 14.62
N TYR A 2 9.47 -19.42 15.86
CA TYR A 2 8.68 -20.61 16.18
C TYR A 2 7.19 -20.24 16.17
N PRO A 3 6.32 -20.95 15.44
CA PRO A 3 4.90 -20.63 15.45
C PRO A 3 4.30 -20.91 16.83
N THR A 4 3.68 -19.90 17.44
CA THR A 4 2.99 -19.99 18.75
C THR A 4 1.59 -20.60 18.65
N SER A 5 1.03 -20.73 17.44
CA SER A 5 -0.25 -21.38 17.20
C SER A 5 -0.26 -22.16 15.89
N ARG A 6 -1.08 -23.22 15.83
CA ARG A 6 -1.34 -23.98 14.60
C ARG A 6 -2.37 -23.24 13.77
N ILE A 7 -1.90 -22.49 12.79
CA ILE A 7 -2.75 -21.82 11.79
C ILE A 7 -2.57 -22.57 10.47
N PHE A 8 -3.66 -23.12 9.95
CA PHE A 8 -3.73 -23.75 8.65
C PHE A 8 -4.51 -22.88 7.69
N TRP A 9 -4.17 -22.96 6.40
CA TRP A 9 -4.56 -21.89 5.49
C TRP A 9 -4.94 -22.32 4.07
N CYS A 10 -4.65 -23.57 3.72
CA CYS A 10 -5.10 -24.21 2.49
C CYS A 10 -5.84 -25.48 2.88
N TYR A 11 -7.09 -25.62 2.44
CA TYR A 11 -7.81 -26.88 2.53
C TYR A 11 -7.74 -27.58 1.18
N THR A 12 -7.28 -28.83 1.17
CA THR A 12 -7.24 -29.63 -0.05
C THR A 12 -8.36 -30.68 0.01
N PRO A 13 -9.44 -30.55 -0.79
CA PRO A 13 -10.59 -31.47 -0.71
C PRO A 13 -10.21 -32.93 -1.00
N THR A 14 -9.25 -33.16 -1.90
CA THR A 14 -8.81 -34.51 -2.29
C THR A 14 -8.15 -35.29 -1.17
N HIS A 15 -7.55 -34.61 -0.19
CA HIS A 15 -6.84 -35.22 0.93
C HIS A 15 -7.51 -34.98 2.27
N GLY A 16 -8.64 -34.25 2.30
CA GLY A 16 -9.35 -33.89 3.54
C GLY A 16 -8.45 -33.18 4.55
N ALA A 17 -7.37 -32.55 4.08
CA ALA A 17 -6.27 -32.11 4.91
C ALA A 17 -6.04 -30.60 4.77
N ASN A 18 -5.77 -29.99 5.92
CA ASN A 18 -5.38 -28.61 6.04
C ASN A 18 -3.85 -28.50 5.97
N SER A 19 -3.34 -27.73 5.03
CA SER A 19 -1.91 -27.57 4.78
C SER A 19 -1.44 -26.12 4.94
N ARG A 20 -0.13 -25.97 5.15
CA ARG A 20 0.57 -24.68 5.23
C ARG A 20 1.66 -24.64 4.17
N LEU A 21 1.31 -24.18 2.97
CA LEU A 21 2.23 -24.19 1.83
C LEU A 21 3.06 -22.90 1.77
N ASP A 22 2.44 -21.75 2.03
CA ASP A 22 3.08 -20.44 1.90
C ASP A 22 3.94 -20.11 3.11
N ARG A 23 5.24 -19.87 2.87
CA ARG A 23 6.25 -19.55 3.88
C ARG A 23 7.27 -18.56 3.32
N PHE A 24 7.73 -17.65 4.17
CA PHE A 24 8.90 -16.82 3.89
C PHE A 24 10.17 -17.49 4.40
N LEU A 25 11.19 -17.56 3.55
CA LEU A 25 12.54 -17.96 3.92
C LEU A 25 13.41 -16.70 3.89
N LEU A 26 14.05 -16.39 5.02
CA LEU A 26 14.88 -15.20 5.19
C LEU A 26 16.26 -15.62 5.64
N ALA A 27 17.29 -14.97 5.09
CA ALA A 27 18.65 -15.14 5.57
C ALA A 27 18.78 -14.52 6.97
N ASN A 28 19.47 -15.20 7.87
CA ASN A 28 19.72 -14.69 9.22
C ASN A 28 20.99 -13.84 9.23
N ASP A 29 20.97 -12.73 8.49
CA ASP A 29 22.10 -11.79 8.37
C ASP A 29 21.94 -10.53 9.23
N GLY A 30 20.84 -10.43 10.00
CA GLY A 30 20.53 -9.29 10.87
C GLY A 30 20.15 -8.00 10.12
N SER A 31 19.99 -8.04 8.79
CA SER A 31 19.66 -6.87 7.99
C SER A 31 18.17 -6.49 8.02
N ILE A 32 17.33 -7.44 8.42
CA ILE A 32 15.86 -7.36 8.39
C ILE A 32 15.30 -7.71 9.76
N ASP A 33 14.61 -6.76 10.37
CA ASP A 33 13.83 -6.98 11.59
C ASP A 33 12.38 -7.31 11.24
N ILE A 34 11.97 -8.53 11.57
CA ILE A 34 10.60 -9.00 11.34
C ILE A 34 9.67 -8.42 12.41
N ARG A 35 8.70 -7.61 11.99
CA ARG A 35 7.70 -6.98 12.86
C ARG A 35 6.46 -7.85 13.02
N ARG A 36 5.93 -8.38 11.92
CA ARG A 36 4.69 -9.17 11.92
C ARG A 36 4.68 -10.19 10.79
N VAL A 37 4.10 -11.36 11.05
CA VAL A 37 3.74 -12.34 10.03
C VAL A 37 2.29 -12.74 10.27
N ALA A 38 1.42 -12.59 9.28
CA ALA A 38 0.00 -12.89 9.41
C ALA A 38 -0.59 -13.40 8.09
N TYR A 39 -1.55 -14.31 8.17
CA TYR A 39 -2.40 -14.64 7.03
C TYR A 39 -3.53 -13.61 6.91
N GLN A 40 -3.83 -13.18 5.68
CA GLN A 40 -4.94 -12.27 5.36
C GLN A 40 -6.18 -13.05 4.94
N VAL A 41 -7.35 -12.42 4.77
CA VAL A 41 -8.60 -13.13 4.38
C VAL A 41 -8.56 -13.79 2.99
N TRP A 42 -9.31 -14.87 2.80
CA TRP A 42 -9.44 -15.59 1.51
C TRP A 42 -10.30 -14.82 0.50
N PHE A 43 -9.73 -13.87 -0.23
CA PHE A 43 -10.51 -13.08 -1.18
C PHE A 43 -10.24 -13.37 -2.66
N LEU A 44 -9.11 -13.99 -3.02
CA LEU A 44 -8.68 -14.08 -4.43
C LEU A 44 -8.40 -15.49 -4.96
N SER A 45 -7.98 -16.42 -4.12
CA SER A 45 -7.68 -17.82 -4.46
C SER A 45 -8.03 -18.72 -3.28
N ASP A 46 -8.00 -20.02 -3.53
CA ASP A 46 -8.02 -21.13 -2.55
C ASP A 46 -6.90 -21.06 -1.49
N HIS A 47 -5.87 -20.25 -1.74
CA HIS A 47 -4.89 -19.82 -0.76
C HIS A 47 -5.15 -18.36 -0.40
N ALA A 48 -5.03 -17.98 0.88
CA ALA A 48 -4.94 -16.55 1.17
C ALA A 48 -3.51 -16.06 1.36
N PRO A 49 -3.34 -14.75 1.18
CA PRO A 49 -2.04 -14.16 1.21
C PRO A 49 -1.38 -14.28 2.58
N LEU A 50 -0.08 -14.61 2.57
CA LEU A 50 0.79 -14.45 3.72
C LEU A 50 1.41 -13.06 3.67
N LEU A 51 1.19 -12.29 4.72
CA LEU A 51 1.76 -10.97 4.94
C LEU A 51 2.98 -11.07 5.84
N LEU A 52 4.10 -10.51 5.38
CA LEU A 52 5.28 -10.22 6.19
C LEU A 52 5.43 -8.71 6.29
N GLU A 53 5.50 -8.19 7.50
CA GLU A 53 5.92 -6.83 7.79
C GLU A 53 7.31 -6.87 8.40
N CYS A 54 8.25 -6.19 7.75
CA CYS A 54 9.62 -6.09 8.23
C CYS A 54 10.22 -4.69 8.03
N GLU A 55 11.17 -4.38 8.90
CA GLU A 55 11.98 -3.17 8.85
C GLU A 55 13.38 -3.52 8.36
N THR A 56 13.94 -2.65 7.52
CA THR A 56 15.27 -2.86 6.91
C THR A 56 16.21 -1.75 7.37
N HIS A 57 17.42 -2.11 7.78
CA HIS A 57 18.44 -1.16 8.27
C HIS A 57 19.19 -0.40 7.16
N ILE A 58 18.55 -0.19 6.01
CA ILE A 58 19.16 0.47 4.85
C ILE A 58 19.28 1.97 5.13
N PRO A 59 20.48 2.58 5.02
CA PRO A 59 20.67 4.01 5.25
C PRO A 59 19.80 4.83 4.30
N LYS A 60 19.03 5.77 4.87
CA LYS A 60 18.19 6.70 4.09
C LYS A 60 19.09 7.66 3.31
N PRO A 61 18.68 8.07 2.09
CA PRO A 61 19.34 9.20 1.43
C PRO A 61 19.24 10.45 2.31
N VAL A 62 20.35 11.19 2.40
CA VAL A 62 20.61 12.27 3.36
C VAL A 62 19.57 13.40 3.34
N ILE A 63 18.88 13.62 2.21
CA ILE A 63 17.82 14.65 2.12
C ILE A 63 16.65 14.18 1.24
N PRO A 64 15.45 13.97 1.81
CA PRO A 64 14.25 13.82 1.00
C PRO A 64 13.82 15.19 0.45
N LEU A 65 14.17 15.47 -0.81
CA LEU A 65 13.56 16.54 -1.60
C LEU A 65 12.05 16.30 -1.66
N TRP A 66 11.28 17.23 -1.09
CA TRP A 66 9.83 17.17 -1.18
C TRP A 66 9.37 17.56 -2.58
N ARG A 67 8.37 16.83 -3.09
CA ARG A 67 7.67 17.15 -4.33
C ARG A 67 6.18 16.99 -4.09
N LEU A 68 5.41 17.88 -4.72
CA LEU A 68 3.97 17.74 -4.81
C LEU A 68 3.63 16.46 -5.58
N ARG A 69 2.62 15.70 -5.12
CA ARG A 69 2.25 14.45 -5.78
C ARG A 69 1.37 14.77 -7.02
N PRO A 70 1.79 14.42 -8.25
CA PRO A 70 1.02 14.58 -9.48
C PRO A 70 -0.41 14.06 -9.42
N GLY A 71 -0.67 12.99 -8.67
CA GLY A 71 -2.01 12.44 -8.49
C GLY A 71 -3.00 13.45 -7.88
N LEU A 72 -2.54 14.34 -6.99
CA LEU A 72 -3.37 15.44 -6.46
C LEU A 72 -3.64 16.50 -7.54
N MET A 73 -2.67 16.75 -8.42
CA MET A 73 -2.79 17.75 -9.49
C MET A 73 -3.59 17.26 -10.70
N GLY A 74 -3.92 15.97 -10.79
CA GLY A 74 -4.77 15.44 -11.86
C GLY A 74 -6.26 15.67 -11.62
N ASP A 75 -6.65 15.87 -10.37
CA ASP A 75 -8.03 15.94 -9.93
C ASP A 75 -8.52 17.41 -9.89
N PRO A 76 -9.60 17.76 -10.62
CA PRO A 76 -10.11 19.13 -10.67
C PRO A 76 -10.54 19.66 -9.31
N GLU A 77 -11.13 18.84 -8.44
CA GLU A 77 -11.56 19.24 -7.10
C GLU A 77 -10.36 19.67 -6.25
N ASN A 78 -9.30 18.85 -6.28
CA ASN A 78 -8.05 19.14 -5.59
C ASN A 78 -7.35 20.41 -6.11
N LYS A 79 -7.46 20.71 -7.41
CA LYS A 79 -6.94 21.97 -7.98
C LYS A 79 -7.69 23.17 -7.43
N GLN A 80 -9.02 23.10 -7.38
CA GLN A 80 -9.86 24.18 -6.87
C GLN A 80 -9.57 24.46 -5.39
N ASP A 81 -9.42 23.40 -4.59
CA ASP A 81 -9.04 23.54 -3.19
C ASP A 81 -7.66 24.20 -3.01
N LEU A 82 -6.66 23.77 -3.79
CA LEU A 82 -5.32 24.36 -3.73
C LEU A 82 -5.32 25.83 -4.17
N GLN A 83 -6.16 26.20 -5.15
CA GLN A 83 -6.37 27.59 -5.53
C GLN A 83 -7.00 28.39 -4.38
N GLY A 84 -7.97 27.82 -3.66
CA GLY A 84 -8.54 28.43 -2.46
C GLY A 84 -7.48 28.69 -1.38
N VAL A 85 -6.62 27.71 -1.12
CA VAL A 85 -5.52 27.83 -0.15
C VAL A 85 -4.51 28.90 -0.58
N LEU A 86 -4.16 28.96 -1.87
CA LEU A 86 -3.29 29.99 -2.42
C LEU A 86 -3.88 31.40 -2.23
N ASN A 87 -5.14 31.57 -2.62
CA ASN A 87 -5.83 32.86 -2.51
C ASN A 87 -5.96 33.30 -1.05
N GLY A 88 -6.33 32.40 -0.15
CA GLY A 88 -6.43 32.68 1.30
C GLY A 88 -5.08 33.00 1.94
N TYR A 89 -4.00 32.35 1.49
CA TYR A 89 -2.67 32.68 1.95
C TYR A 89 -2.28 34.10 1.55
N PHE A 90 -2.43 34.45 0.28
CA PHE A 90 -2.05 35.77 -0.21
C PHE A 90 -2.96 36.88 0.31
N SER A 91 -4.27 36.65 0.46
CA SER A 91 -5.16 37.66 1.06
C SER A 91 -4.76 38.07 2.48
N THR A 92 -4.12 37.16 3.22
CA THR A 92 -3.78 37.34 4.63
C THR A 92 -2.35 37.79 4.86
N ASN A 93 -1.41 37.30 4.03
CA ASN A 93 0.03 37.45 4.28
C ASN A 93 0.74 38.37 3.28
N TRP A 94 0.04 38.93 2.29
CA TRP A 94 0.65 39.81 1.30
C TRP A 94 1.22 41.08 1.93
N GLY A 95 2.53 41.27 1.83
CA GLY A 95 3.22 42.43 2.40
C GLY A 95 3.45 42.35 3.91
N ALA A 96 3.17 41.21 4.53
CA ALA A 96 3.34 41.00 5.97
C ALA A 96 4.79 40.70 6.36
N ALA A 97 5.63 40.21 5.44
CA ALA A 97 7.04 39.92 5.70
C ALA A 97 7.96 40.98 5.09
N MET A 98 9.09 41.24 5.75
CA MET A 98 10.06 42.25 5.30
C MET A 98 10.76 41.89 3.97
N ALA A 99 10.71 40.62 3.55
CA ALA A 99 11.29 40.14 2.31
C ALA A 99 10.36 39.14 1.62
N ARG A 100 10.09 39.34 0.32
CA ARG A 100 9.27 38.47 -0.53
C ARG A 100 9.73 37.00 -0.54
N GLY A 101 11.03 36.77 -0.32
CA GLY A 101 11.58 35.41 -0.22
C GLY A 101 10.97 34.61 0.94
N ILE A 102 10.73 35.24 2.08
CA ILE A 102 10.14 34.60 3.27
C ILE A 102 8.68 34.24 2.98
N GLU A 103 7.93 35.13 2.33
CA GLU A 103 6.53 34.89 1.94
C GLU A 103 6.42 33.67 1.01
N TRP A 104 7.37 33.51 0.08
CA TRP A 104 7.41 32.36 -0.82
C TRP A 104 7.78 31.06 -0.12
N GLU A 105 8.77 31.08 0.78
CA GLU A 105 9.12 29.90 1.58
C GLU A 105 7.96 29.46 2.47
N ALA A 106 7.30 30.40 3.14
CA ALA A 106 6.14 30.12 3.97
C ALA A 106 4.96 29.57 3.15
N LEU A 107 4.68 30.12 1.97
CA LEU A 107 3.66 29.58 1.06
C LEU A 107 3.96 28.12 0.68
N LYS A 108 5.21 27.81 0.32
CA LYS A 108 5.60 26.43 -0.01
C LYS A 108 5.38 25.47 1.15
N VAL A 109 5.62 25.90 2.40
CA VAL A 109 5.34 25.11 3.60
C VAL A 109 3.84 24.86 3.76
N VAL A 110 3.01 25.88 3.56
CA VAL A 110 1.54 25.77 3.62
C VAL A 110 1.03 24.77 2.59
N ILE A 111 1.39 24.93 1.31
CA ILE A 111 0.99 24.01 0.24
C ILE A 111 1.46 22.58 0.53
N ARG A 112 2.67 22.43 1.10
CA ARG A 112 3.20 21.13 1.49
C ARG A 112 2.39 20.48 2.60
N GLY A 113 2.04 21.23 3.64
CA GLY A 113 1.21 20.77 4.74
C GLY A 113 -0.15 20.29 4.24
N GLU A 114 -0.80 21.10 3.41
CA GLU A 114 -2.10 20.79 2.83
C GLU A 114 -2.06 19.52 1.98
N SER A 115 -1.09 19.44 1.06
CA SER A 115 -0.91 18.28 0.19
C SER A 115 -0.62 17.00 0.97
N LEU A 116 0.17 17.11 2.05
CA LEU A 116 0.47 15.97 2.91
C LEU A 116 -0.78 15.52 3.68
N SER A 117 -1.52 16.45 4.25
CA SER A 117 -2.78 16.20 4.96
C SER A 117 -3.76 15.44 4.08
N LYS A 118 -4.03 15.96 2.88
CA LYS A 118 -4.93 15.33 1.89
C LYS A 118 -4.49 13.93 1.51
N THR A 119 -3.21 13.76 1.15
CA THR A 119 -2.70 12.43 0.73
C THR A 119 -2.74 11.40 1.84
N TYR A 120 -2.49 11.82 3.08
CA TYR A 120 -2.63 10.97 4.26
C TYR A 120 -4.10 10.62 4.51
N GLY A 121 -5.02 11.59 4.39
CA GLY A 121 -6.46 11.40 4.53
C GLY A 121 -7.04 10.41 3.52
N ILE A 122 -6.72 10.57 2.23
CA ILE A 122 -7.16 9.65 1.16
C ILE A 122 -6.71 8.22 1.47
N ARG A 123 -5.43 8.05 1.82
CA ARG A 123 -4.89 6.74 2.14
C ARG A 123 -5.57 6.13 3.37
N LYS A 124 -5.70 6.91 4.43
CA LYS A 124 -6.35 6.46 5.67
C LYS A 124 -7.78 6.00 5.40
N ARG A 125 -8.52 6.72 4.55
CA ARG A 125 -9.88 6.34 4.14
C ARG A 125 -9.89 5.01 3.38
N LEU A 126 -9.02 4.84 2.38
CA LEU A 126 -8.90 3.59 1.64
C LEU A 126 -8.52 2.40 2.54
N ASP A 127 -7.55 2.60 3.44
CA ASP A 127 -7.11 1.56 4.39
C ASP A 127 -8.25 1.17 5.35
N GLN A 128 -9.07 2.14 5.78
CA GLN A 128 -10.25 1.90 6.63
C GLN A 128 -11.34 1.14 5.87
N GLU A 129 -11.66 1.55 4.64
CA GLU A 129 -12.63 0.87 3.77
C GLU A 129 -12.20 -0.58 3.53
N LEU A 130 -10.92 -0.80 3.24
CA LEU A 130 -10.37 -2.14 3.00
C LEU A 130 -10.46 -3.02 4.25
N THR A 131 -10.05 -2.49 5.41
CA THR A 131 -10.16 -3.21 6.69
C THR A 131 -11.61 -3.56 7.01
N GLN A 132 -12.56 -2.66 6.72
CA GLN A 132 -13.98 -2.91 6.94
C GLN A 132 -14.48 -4.06 6.05
N GLN A 133 -14.17 -4.05 4.75
CA GLN A 133 -14.57 -5.12 3.84
C GLN A 133 -13.91 -6.45 4.20
N GLU A 134 -12.64 -6.44 4.61
CA GLU A 134 -11.93 -7.64 5.08
C GLU A 134 -12.59 -8.24 6.32
N ASN A 135 -13.02 -7.41 7.28
CA ASN A 135 -13.73 -7.88 8.47
C ASN A 135 -15.10 -8.47 8.13
N VAL A 136 -15.83 -7.86 7.19
CA VAL A 136 -17.11 -8.40 6.69
C VAL A 136 -16.89 -9.75 6.03
N LEU A 137 -15.88 -9.85 5.15
CA LEU A 137 -15.55 -11.10 4.49
C LEU A 137 -15.14 -12.18 5.50
N ALA A 138 -14.34 -11.83 6.50
CA ALA A 138 -13.93 -12.75 7.56
C ALA A 138 -15.14 -13.26 8.37
N ALA A 139 -16.13 -12.41 8.63
CA ALA A 139 -17.34 -12.79 9.35
C ALA A 139 -18.21 -13.74 8.50
N LEU A 140 -18.43 -13.40 7.22
CA LEU A 140 -19.18 -14.25 6.28
C LEU A 140 -18.50 -15.61 6.11
N GLN A 141 -17.18 -15.65 5.99
CA GLN A 141 -16.41 -16.89 5.85
C GLN A 141 -16.52 -17.82 7.05
N ARG A 142 -16.70 -17.28 8.27
CA ARG A 142 -16.95 -18.09 9.48
C ARG A 142 -18.37 -18.63 9.54
N GLN A 143 -19.31 -17.99 8.85
CA GLN A 143 -20.72 -18.40 8.80
C GLN A 143 -21.00 -19.41 7.67
N THR A 144 -20.11 -19.51 6.68
CA THR A 144 -20.25 -20.37 5.48
C THR A 144 -20.02 -21.88 5.68
N ASP A 145 -20.50 -22.44 6.79
CA ASP A 145 -21.14 -23.76 6.70
C ASP A 145 -22.59 -23.63 6.17
N ASN A 146 -23.21 -22.42 6.22
CA ASN A 146 -24.61 -22.16 5.85
C ASN A 146 -24.87 -20.87 5.02
N GLY A 147 -23.85 -20.10 4.63
CA GLY A 147 -24.01 -18.78 4.01
C GLY A 147 -24.11 -18.81 2.47
N ASP A 148 -24.91 -17.89 1.91
CA ASP A 148 -25.08 -17.75 0.46
C ASP A 148 -23.76 -17.28 -0.20
N ALA A 149 -23.23 -18.10 -1.10
CA ALA A 149 -21.96 -17.86 -1.79
C ALA A 149 -21.92 -16.53 -2.59
N SER A 150 -23.09 -15.98 -2.92
CA SER A 150 -23.27 -14.71 -3.63
C SER A 150 -22.71 -13.51 -2.85
N ASP A 151 -23.00 -13.41 -1.55
CA ASP A 151 -22.61 -12.26 -0.72
C ASP A 151 -21.09 -12.19 -0.54
N CYS A 152 -20.44 -13.36 -0.44
CA CYS A 152 -18.99 -13.46 -0.39
C CYS A 152 -18.34 -12.99 -1.70
N LEU A 153 -18.95 -13.29 -2.86
CA LEU A 153 -18.42 -12.88 -4.17
C LEU A 153 -18.49 -11.36 -4.34
N GLU A 154 -19.59 -10.73 -3.90
CA GLU A 154 -19.74 -9.29 -3.98
C GLU A 154 -18.67 -8.55 -3.14
N VAL A 155 -18.50 -8.95 -1.88
CA VAL A 155 -17.50 -8.36 -0.97
C VAL A 155 -16.09 -8.55 -1.51
N ARG A 156 -15.79 -9.73 -2.09
CA ARG A 156 -14.51 -10.00 -2.78
C ARG A 156 -14.28 -9.04 -3.95
N GLY A 157 -15.29 -8.81 -4.78
CA GLY A 157 -15.21 -7.86 -5.89
C GLY A 157 -14.84 -6.45 -5.43
N ARG A 158 -15.49 -5.97 -4.36
CA ARG A 158 -15.20 -4.66 -3.75
C ARG A 158 -13.77 -4.58 -3.21
N ILE A 159 -13.29 -5.64 -2.55
CA ILE A 159 -11.89 -5.71 -2.06
C ILE A 159 -10.92 -5.58 -3.24
N VAL A 160 -11.15 -6.29 -4.35
CA VAL A 160 -10.30 -6.22 -5.54
C VAL A 160 -10.24 -4.82 -6.12
N GLU A 161 -11.37 -4.12 -6.21
CA GLU A 161 -11.41 -2.74 -6.68
C GLU A 161 -10.59 -1.79 -5.78
N LEU A 162 -10.73 -1.93 -4.46
CA LEU A 162 -9.97 -1.15 -3.49
C LEU A 162 -8.46 -1.39 -3.61
N TRP A 163 -8.06 -2.66 -3.79
CA TRP A 163 -6.65 -3.01 -4.04
C TRP A 163 -6.12 -2.40 -5.33
N ASP A 164 -6.90 -2.40 -6.43
CA ASP A 164 -6.49 -1.78 -7.69
C ASP A 164 -6.31 -0.26 -7.54
N ARG A 165 -7.21 0.41 -6.82
CA ARG A 165 -7.08 1.84 -6.50
C ARG A 165 -5.79 2.12 -5.71
N LEU A 166 -5.48 1.30 -4.71
CA LEU A 166 -4.27 1.40 -3.91
C LEU A 166 -3.01 1.15 -4.76
N ASP A 167 -3.04 0.13 -5.62
CA ASP A 167 -1.93 -0.23 -6.51
C ASP A 167 -1.63 0.88 -7.51
N ASN A 168 -2.68 1.41 -8.15
CA ASN A 168 -2.56 2.58 -9.01
C ASN A 168 -1.96 3.79 -8.28
N TYR A 169 -2.36 4.03 -7.04
CA TYR A 169 -1.80 5.10 -6.22
C TYR A 169 -0.29 4.92 -5.98
N VAL A 170 0.14 3.70 -5.62
CA VAL A 170 1.56 3.42 -5.35
C VAL A 170 2.40 3.39 -6.61
N ARG A 171 1.89 2.81 -7.70
CA ARG A 171 2.57 2.83 -9.02
C ARG A 171 2.87 4.25 -9.47
N ARG A 172 1.92 5.18 -9.32
CA ARG A 172 2.13 6.60 -9.64
C ARG A 172 3.27 7.21 -8.83
N ASN A 173 3.33 6.91 -7.53
CA ASN A 173 4.41 7.40 -6.65
C ASN A 173 5.77 6.74 -6.97
N TYR A 174 5.77 5.46 -7.31
CA TYR A 174 6.98 4.73 -7.68
C TYR A 174 7.57 5.24 -9.00
N ARG A 175 6.74 5.44 -10.04
CA ARG A 175 7.17 6.02 -11.32
C ARG A 175 7.86 7.37 -11.14
N GLN A 176 7.34 8.23 -10.26
CA GLN A 176 8.01 9.51 -9.94
C GLN A 176 9.39 9.33 -9.31
N ARG A 177 9.57 8.31 -8.46
CA ARG A 177 10.89 7.98 -7.88
C ARG A 177 11.86 7.46 -8.92
N LEU A 178 11.39 6.69 -9.91
CA LEU A 178 12.19 6.24 -11.05
C LEU A 178 12.64 7.43 -11.90
N TYR A 179 11.71 8.30 -12.32
CA TYR A 179 12.05 9.50 -13.10
C TYR A 179 13.03 10.43 -12.36
N ARG A 180 13.03 10.45 -11.02
CA ARG A 180 14.03 11.19 -10.22
C ARG A 180 15.46 10.68 -10.43
N LYS A 181 15.65 9.37 -10.68
CA LYS A 181 16.97 8.76 -10.88
C LYS A 181 17.49 8.90 -12.32
N GLY A 182 16.64 9.34 -13.27
CA GLY A 182 16.97 9.45 -14.70
C GLY A 182 17.18 8.09 -15.38
N ASP A 183 17.61 8.11 -16.65
CA ASP A 183 17.88 6.89 -17.46
C ASP A 183 19.01 6.00 -16.90
N ARG A 184 19.79 6.48 -15.92
CA ARG A 184 20.74 5.66 -15.16
C ARG A 184 20.07 4.71 -14.14
N SER A 185 18.76 4.51 -14.24
CA SER A 185 18.02 3.47 -13.51
C SER A 185 17.74 2.22 -14.37
N GLY A 186 18.29 2.16 -15.59
CA GLY A 186 18.43 0.90 -16.32
C GLY A 186 19.27 -0.11 -15.52
N LEU A 187 18.76 -1.33 -15.39
CA LEU A 187 19.37 -2.49 -14.72
C LEU A 187 19.44 -2.44 -13.17
N CYS A 188 18.28 -2.41 -12.54
CA CYS A 188 18.02 -3.36 -11.44
C CYS A 188 16.70 -4.07 -11.71
N TRP A 189 16.63 -4.72 -12.88
CA TRP A 189 15.88 -5.96 -13.01
C TRP A 189 16.63 -7.01 -12.18
N LEU A 190 16.37 -7.04 -10.87
CA LEU A 190 16.52 -8.29 -10.13
C LEU A 190 15.44 -9.21 -10.71
N GLY A 191 15.87 -10.06 -11.64
CA GLY A 191 15.00 -11.01 -12.31
C GLY A 191 14.16 -11.79 -11.30
N SER A 192 12.86 -11.67 -11.45
CA SER A 192 11.94 -12.71 -11.00
C SER A 192 11.05 -13.06 -12.19
N SER A 193 11.44 -14.12 -12.87
CA SER A 193 10.47 -15.03 -13.46
C SER A 193 9.50 -15.43 -12.33
N GLY A 194 8.30 -14.83 -12.34
CA GLY A 194 7.26 -15.09 -11.35
C GLY A 194 6.78 -13.81 -10.67
N GLY A 195 5.57 -13.39 -11.03
CA GLY A 195 4.96 -12.13 -10.61
C GLY A 195 4.97 -11.90 -9.10
N SER A 196 5.82 -10.97 -8.66
CA SER A 196 5.74 -10.33 -7.35
C SER A 196 5.92 -8.83 -7.54
N VAL A 197 4.92 -8.06 -7.09
CA VAL A 197 4.88 -6.59 -7.20
C VAL A 197 5.55 -6.01 -5.95
N PRO A 198 6.62 -5.21 -6.05
CA PRO A 198 7.20 -4.57 -4.88
C PRO A 198 6.35 -3.35 -4.49
N PHE A 199 5.74 -3.41 -3.31
CA PHE A 199 4.99 -2.31 -2.69
C PHE A 199 5.82 -1.71 -1.55
N LEU A 200 6.08 -0.40 -1.58
CA LEU A 200 6.84 0.26 -0.51
C LEU A 200 6.24 1.63 -0.16
N SER A 201 5.71 1.67 1.06
CA SER A 201 5.16 2.84 1.73
C SER A 201 6.14 3.41 2.77
N SER A 202 6.02 4.72 2.97
CA SER A 202 6.51 5.49 4.12
C SER A 202 6.29 4.79 5.47
N ARG A 203 7.35 4.75 6.29
CA ARG A 203 7.59 3.96 7.51
C ARG A 203 7.75 2.46 7.22
N TYR A 204 8.90 1.96 7.66
CA TYR A 204 9.55 0.71 7.25
C TYR A 204 8.69 -0.54 7.49
N SER A 205 7.80 -0.80 6.56
CA SER A 205 7.13 -2.09 6.42
C SER A 205 7.14 -2.42 4.94
N VAL A 206 8.10 -3.23 4.51
CA VAL A 206 8.01 -3.89 3.20
C VAL A 206 6.94 -4.96 3.37
N VAL A 207 5.79 -4.74 2.75
CA VAL A 207 4.72 -5.74 2.67
C VAL A 207 5.03 -6.60 1.45
N LEU A 208 5.63 -7.77 1.68
CA LEU A 208 5.79 -8.78 0.64
C LEU A 208 4.53 -9.64 0.63
N LEU A 209 3.85 -9.68 -0.51
CA LEU A 209 2.72 -10.57 -0.77
C LEU A 209 3.17 -11.58 -1.83
N VAL A 210 3.38 -12.84 -1.42
CA VAL A 210 3.73 -13.91 -2.37
C VAL A 210 2.45 -14.49 -2.91
N LYS A 211 2.29 -14.43 -4.23
CA LYS A 211 1.16 -15.01 -4.96
C LYS A 211 1.69 -16.15 -5.82
N ARG A 212 1.38 -17.40 -5.46
CA ARG A 212 1.55 -18.53 -6.37
C ARG A 212 0.22 -18.79 -7.06
N PHE A 213 0.09 -18.36 -8.31
CA PHE A 213 -1.00 -18.82 -9.16
C PHE A 213 -0.68 -20.24 -9.61
N TRP A 214 -1.42 -21.23 -9.08
CA TRP A 214 -1.58 -22.51 -9.77
C TRP A 214 -2.89 -22.43 -10.55
N VAL A 215 -2.79 -22.15 -11.85
CA VAL A 215 -3.90 -22.40 -12.76
C VAL A 215 -3.96 -23.91 -12.96
N SER A 216 -4.80 -24.59 -12.17
CA SER A 216 -5.19 -25.95 -12.52
C SER A 216 -6.20 -25.86 -13.65
N CYS A 217 -5.72 -25.90 -14.90
CA CYS A 217 -6.57 -26.26 -16.02
C CYS A 217 -7.23 -27.61 -15.72
N ARG A 218 -8.55 -27.65 -15.69
CA ARG A 218 -9.34 -28.82 -16.06
C ARG A 218 -10.32 -28.37 -17.12
#